data_AF-A0A8D5JLQ2-F1
#
_entry.id   AF-A0A8D5JLQ2-F1
#
_cell.length_a   1.000
_cell.length_b   1.000
_cell.length_c   1.000
_cell.angle_alpha   90.00
_cell.angle_beta   90.00
_cell.angle_gamma   90.00
#
_symmetry.space_group_name_H-M   'P 1'
#
loop_
_entity.id
_entity.type
_entity.pdbx_description
1 polymer ?
#
loop_
_entity_poly.entity_id
_entity_poly.type
_entity_poly.pdbx_seq_one_letter_code
_entity_poly.pdbx_strand_id
1 'polypeptide(L)'
;MIYLTGGKHGLLFLNLLPDDKLRVVAVIFFVIQLVVVPIMAVIIRQLAEVAQIHPTYGDSFILAAVAPTPLWLAPIFLFIPDIYVNSVVITVAMMAAVGLMYFGIPTIFRIKDSGQSFLFFGAVLMAGLMAWVFMMVCTLVIWGSVQNLHFTH
;
A
#
# COMPACT_ATOMS: atom_id res chain seq x y z
N MET A 1 -25.38 -17.66 -5.32
CA MET A 1 -24.71 -17.97 -6.60
C MET A 1 -23.48 -17.09 -6.91
N ILE A 2 -22.93 -16.32 -5.96
CA ILE A 2 -21.70 -15.51 -6.16
C ILE A 2 -20.44 -16.24 -5.63
N TYR A 3 -20.60 -17.23 -4.73
CA TYR A 3 -19.51 -17.91 -4.03
C TYR A 3 -18.61 -18.79 -4.93
N LEU A 4 -19.16 -19.38 -6.00
CA LEU A 4 -18.43 -20.35 -6.86
C LEU A 4 -17.73 -19.72 -8.07
N THR A 5 -18.01 -18.44 -8.38
CA THR A 5 -17.47 -17.79 -9.59
C THR A 5 -16.16 -17.04 -9.32
N GLY A 6 -15.89 -16.63 -8.07
CA GLY A 6 -14.67 -15.89 -7.69
C GLY A 6 -13.39 -16.70 -7.81
N GLY A 7 -13.41 -17.99 -7.44
CA GLY A 7 -12.23 -18.87 -7.52
C GLY A 7 -11.73 -19.09 -8.94
N LYS A 8 -12.64 -19.17 -9.93
CA LYS A 8 -12.28 -19.36 -11.34
C LYS A 8 -11.65 -18.12 -11.97
N HIS A 9 -12.03 -16.91 -11.55
CA HIS A 9 -11.52 -15.68 -12.16
C HIS A 9 -10.13 -15.31 -11.61
N GLY A 10 -9.90 -15.45 -10.30
CA GLY A 10 -8.57 -15.23 -9.70
C GLY A 10 -7.50 -16.19 -10.22
N LEU A 11 -7.86 -17.48 -10.41
CA LEU A 11 -6.98 -18.47 -11.03
C LEU A 11 -6.85 -18.32 -12.56
N LEU A 12 -7.81 -17.68 -13.23
CA LEU A 12 -7.68 -17.30 -14.64
C LEU A 12 -6.64 -16.18 -14.81
N PHE A 13 -6.60 -15.18 -13.93
CA PHE A 13 -5.54 -14.14 -13.94
C PHE A 13 -4.14 -14.74 -13.74
N LEU A 14 -4.00 -15.73 -12.86
CA LEU A 14 -2.73 -16.44 -12.66
C LEU A 14 -2.40 -17.38 -13.83
N ASN A 15 -3.37 -18.02 -14.47
CA ASN A 15 -3.15 -18.87 -15.65
C ASN A 15 -2.84 -18.08 -16.95
N LEU A 16 -3.19 -16.79 -17.01
CA LEU A 16 -2.94 -15.91 -18.15
C LEU A 16 -1.48 -15.41 -18.23
N LEU A 17 -0.69 -15.59 -17.17
CA LEU A 17 0.74 -15.26 -17.12
C LEU A 17 1.55 -16.52 -16.79
N PRO A 18 2.47 -16.98 -17.68
CA PRO A 18 3.44 -18.01 -17.34
C PRO A 18 4.21 -17.68 -16.05
N ASP A 19 4.62 -18.68 -15.27
CA ASP A 19 5.29 -18.51 -13.96
C ASP A 19 6.49 -17.54 -13.99
N ASP A 20 7.19 -17.48 -15.13
CA ASP A 20 8.32 -16.58 -15.35
C ASP A 20 7.90 -15.10 -15.41
N LYS A 21 6.75 -14.81 -16.03
CA LYS A 21 6.21 -13.45 -16.10
C LYS A 21 5.75 -12.97 -14.74
N LEU A 22 5.11 -13.85 -13.96
CA LEU A 22 4.59 -13.51 -12.63
C LEU A 22 5.73 -13.12 -11.68
N ARG A 23 6.86 -13.82 -11.73
CA ARG A 23 8.06 -13.47 -10.96
C ARG A 23 8.59 -12.07 -11.30
N VAL A 24 8.66 -11.73 -12.58
CA VAL A 24 9.12 -10.40 -13.02
C VAL A 24 8.19 -9.29 -12.52
N VAL A 25 6.86 -9.49 -12.64
CA VAL A 25 5.87 -8.53 -12.13
C VAL A 25 6.01 -8.35 -10.62
N ALA A 26 6.14 -9.44 -9.87
CA ALA A 26 6.28 -9.41 -8.41
C ALA A 26 7.54 -8.64 -7.97
N VAL A 27 8.68 -8.89 -8.61
CA VAL A 27 9.95 -8.20 -8.30
C VAL A 27 9.86 -6.71 -8.61
N ILE A 28 9.35 -6.33 -9.78
CA ILE A 28 9.22 -4.92 -10.16
C ILE A 28 8.28 -4.19 -9.19
N PHE A 29 7.12 -4.79 -8.90
CA PHE A 29 6.15 -4.22 -7.96
C PHE A 29 6.75 -4.03 -6.57
N PHE A 30 7.51 -5.02 -6.08
CA PHE A 30 8.21 -4.91 -4.80
C PHE A 30 9.26 -3.78 -4.78
N VAL A 31 10.05 -3.62 -5.85
CA VAL A 31 11.01 -2.52 -5.96
C VAL A 31 10.31 -1.16 -5.96
N ILE A 32 9.17 -1.03 -6.66
CA ILE A 32 8.38 0.21 -6.66
C ILE A 32 7.87 0.52 -5.25
N GLN A 33 7.40 -0.49 -4.49
CA GLN A 33 7.03 -0.31 -3.08
C GLN A 33 8.17 0.24 -2.23
N LEU A 34 9.36 -0.32 -2.37
CA LEU A 34 10.53 0.16 -1.63
C LEU A 34 10.92 1.59 -1.98
N VAL A 35 10.74 2.02 -3.24
CA VAL A 35 11.01 3.40 -3.69
C VAL A 35 9.93 4.38 -3.23
N VAL A 36 8.67 3.95 -3.18
CA VAL A 36 7.56 4.82 -2.76
C VAL A 36 7.64 5.18 -1.28
N VAL A 37 8.16 4.31 -0.40
CA VAL A 37 8.32 4.59 1.03
C VAL A 37 9.17 5.85 1.33
N PRO A 38 10.43 5.98 0.84
CA PRO A 38 11.24 7.17 1.08
C PRO A 38 10.66 8.41 0.39
N ILE A 39 9.96 8.27 -0.74
CA ILE A 39 9.24 9.38 -1.38
C ILE A 39 8.10 9.87 -0.46
N MET A 40 7.32 8.95 0.09
CA MET A 40 6.27 9.27 1.06
C MET A 40 6.82 9.90 2.33
N ALA A 41 8.01 9.49 2.79
CA ALA A 41 8.68 10.15 3.91
C ALA A 41 8.96 11.63 3.64
N VAL A 42 9.37 11.98 2.41
CA VAL A 42 9.55 13.39 1.99
C VAL A 42 8.22 14.12 1.96
N ILE A 43 7.17 13.51 1.39
CA ILE A 43 5.84 14.12 1.31
C ILE A 43 5.26 14.37 2.71
N ILE A 44 5.37 13.40 3.62
CA ILE A 44 4.91 13.53 5.01
C ILE A 44 5.65 14.66 5.72
N ARG A 45 6.97 14.77 5.50
CA ARG A 45 7.76 15.88 6.04
C ARG A 45 7.30 17.23 5.49
N GLN A 46 7.05 17.33 4.18
CA GLN A 46 6.53 18.57 3.57
C GLN A 46 5.17 18.96 4.13
N LEU A 47 4.26 17.98 4.31
CA LEU A 47 2.96 18.20 4.95
C LEU A 47 3.13 18.66 6.41
N ALA A 48 4.13 18.14 7.12
CA ALA A 48 4.42 18.55 8.49
C ALA A 48 4.92 20.00 8.55
N GLU A 49 5.81 20.39 7.63
CA GLU A 49 6.32 21.76 7.52
C GLU A 49 5.18 22.76 7.21
N VAL A 50 4.22 22.38 6.35
CA VAL A 50 2.98 23.17 6.12
C VAL A 50 2.16 23.30 7.39
N ALA A 51 2.09 22.24 8.18
CA ALA A 51 1.46 22.25 9.49
C ALA A 51 2.32 22.92 10.58
N GLN A 52 3.43 23.60 10.26
CA GLN A 52 4.35 24.24 11.22
C GLN A 52 5.00 23.26 12.22
N ILE A 53 5.06 21.98 11.87
CA ILE A 53 5.74 20.92 12.61
C ILE A 53 7.07 20.64 11.92
N HIS A 54 8.16 20.53 12.67
CA HIS A 54 9.51 20.35 12.13
C HIS A 54 10.06 18.97 12.53
N PRO A 55 9.57 17.88 11.92
CA PRO A 55 10.02 16.53 12.20
C PRO A 55 11.38 16.24 11.54
N THR A 56 12.11 15.27 12.08
CA THR A 56 13.28 14.74 11.38
C THR A 56 12.82 13.87 10.21
N TYR A 57 13.64 13.73 9.16
CA TYR A 57 13.36 12.80 8.07
C TYR A 57 13.14 11.36 8.57
N GLY A 58 13.90 10.94 9.59
CA GLY A 58 13.75 9.62 10.22
C GLY A 58 12.35 9.39 10.81
N ASP A 59 11.77 10.40 11.46
CA ASP A 59 10.43 10.32 12.05
C ASP A 59 9.35 10.14 10.97
N SER A 60 9.48 10.90 9.88
CA SER A 60 8.57 10.80 8.72
C SER A 60 8.75 9.48 7.98
N PHE A 61 9.97 8.96 7.93
CA PHE A 61 10.28 7.65 7.33
C PHE A 61 9.71 6.50 8.16
N ILE A 62 9.82 6.55 9.50
CA ILE A 62 9.21 5.54 10.37
C ILE A 62 7.70 5.49 10.16
N LEU A 63 7.04 6.65 10.11
CA LEU A 63 5.59 6.68 9.85
C LEU A 63 5.26 6.12 8.45
N ALA A 64 5.99 6.54 7.42
CA ALA A 64 5.79 6.08 6.04
C ALA A 64 6.01 4.56 5.88
N ALA A 65 6.97 4.00 6.62
CA ALA A 65 7.33 2.59 6.54
C ALA A 65 6.38 1.70 7.36
N VAL A 66 5.97 2.14 8.55
CA VAL A 66 5.13 1.34 9.47
C VAL A 66 3.66 1.33 9.02
N ALA A 67 3.15 2.43 8.48
CA ALA A 67 1.75 2.54 8.09
C ALA A 67 1.26 1.48 7.06
N PRO A 68 2.01 1.17 5.98
CA PRO A 68 1.59 0.15 5.02
C PRO A 68 1.86 -1.30 5.48
N THR A 69 2.58 -1.53 6.58
CA THR A 69 2.94 -2.89 7.01
C THR A 69 1.76 -3.84 7.19
N PRO A 70 0.59 -3.44 7.75
CA PRO A 70 -0.53 -4.37 7.89
C PRO A 70 -1.08 -4.80 6.52
N LEU A 71 -1.05 -3.89 5.53
CA LEU A 71 -1.49 -4.16 4.17
C LEU A 71 -0.54 -5.10 3.44
N TRP A 72 0.77 -5.00 3.66
CA TRP A 72 1.75 -5.94 3.10
C TRP A 72 1.66 -7.34 3.69
N LEU A 73 1.11 -7.48 4.89
CA LEU A 73 0.87 -8.79 5.51
C LEU A 73 -0.44 -9.44 5.04
N ALA A 74 -1.40 -8.66 4.52
CA ALA A 74 -2.69 -9.19 4.05
C ALA A 74 -2.58 -10.30 2.98
N PRO A 75 -1.67 -10.21 1.97
CA PRO A 75 -1.48 -11.28 0.97
C PRO A 75 -1.08 -12.64 1.55
N ILE A 76 -0.58 -12.73 2.78
CA ILE A 76 -0.29 -14.02 3.43
C ILE A 76 -1.58 -14.82 3.63
N PHE A 77 -2.73 -14.16 3.79
CA PHE A 77 -4.01 -14.84 3.95
C PHE A 77 -4.57 -15.37 2.62
N LEU A 78 -3.96 -15.04 1.48
CA LEU A 78 -4.33 -15.58 0.18
C LEU A 78 -4.05 -17.10 0.04
N PHE A 79 -3.26 -17.69 0.95
CA PHE A 79 -3.11 -19.14 1.07
C PHE A 79 -4.40 -19.85 1.47
N ILE A 80 -5.36 -19.12 2.07
CA ILE A 80 -6.69 -19.62 2.39
C ILE A 80 -7.61 -19.25 1.21
N PRO A 81 -8.13 -20.23 0.44
CA PRO A 81 -8.92 -19.96 -0.77
C PRO A 81 -10.38 -19.62 -0.44
N ASP A 82 -10.59 -18.66 0.47
CA ASP A 82 -11.91 -18.14 0.83
C ASP A 82 -11.97 -16.62 0.65
N ILE A 83 -12.85 -16.16 -0.24
CA ILE A 83 -12.99 -14.74 -0.61
C ILE A 83 -13.59 -13.89 0.53
N TYR A 84 -14.40 -14.48 1.41
CA TYR A 84 -14.99 -13.78 2.55
C TYR A 84 -13.93 -13.56 3.61
N VAL A 85 -13.11 -14.59 3.87
CA VAL A 85 -11.95 -14.46 4.76
C VAL A 85 -10.99 -13.40 4.22
N ASN A 86 -10.62 -13.46 2.95
CA ASN A 86 -9.68 -12.50 2.36
C ASN A 86 -10.23 -11.04 2.38
N SER A 87 -11.52 -10.84 2.10
CA SER A 87 -12.12 -9.50 2.14
C SER A 87 -12.18 -8.91 3.55
N VAL A 88 -12.48 -9.73 4.57
CA VAL A 88 -12.41 -9.33 5.98
C VAL A 88 -10.97 -9.00 6.38
N VAL A 89 -9.98 -9.82 5.99
CA VAL A 89 -8.56 -9.56 6.30
C VAL A 89 -8.10 -8.24 5.70
N ILE A 90 -8.40 -7.97 4.42
CA ILE A 90 -8.03 -6.70 3.77
C ILE A 90 -8.68 -5.51 4.48
N THR A 91 -9.95 -5.64 4.88
CA THR A 91 -10.66 -4.58 5.62
C THR A 91 -10.01 -4.32 6.96
N VAL A 92 -9.69 -5.37 7.71
CA VAL A 92 -8.99 -5.25 9.01
C VAL A 92 -7.60 -4.66 8.83
N ALA A 93 -6.86 -5.06 7.80
CA ALA A 93 -5.55 -4.51 7.48
C ALA A 93 -5.61 -3.01 7.14
N MET A 94 -6.62 -2.57 6.39
CA MET A 94 -6.87 -1.14 6.14
C MET A 94 -7.17 -0.39 7.43
N MET A 95 -8.05 -0.92 8.28
CA MET A 95 -8.37 -0.30 9.57
C MET A 95 -7.13 -0.22 10.48
N ALA A 96 -6.30 -1.27 10.49
CA ALA A 96 -5.04 -1.29 11.24
C ALA A 96 -4.04 -0.25 10.72
N ALA A 97 -3.91 -0.09 9.40
CA ALA A 97 -3.04 0.93 8.78
C ALA A 97 -3.50 2.34 9.15
N VAL A 98 -4.80 2.62 9.07
CA VAL A 98 -5.38 3.90 9.49
C VAL A 98 -5.19 4.12 10.99
N GLY A 99 -5.37 3.09 11.82
CA GLY A 99 -5.12 3.14 13.26
C GLY A 99 -3.66 3.46 13.59
N LEU A 100 -2.70 2.81 12.90
CA LEU A 100 -1.27 3.09 13.05
C LEU A 100 -0.92 4.53 12.68
N MET A 101 -1.54 5.09 11.64
CA MET A 101 -1.35 6.51 11.31
C MET A 101 -1.96 7.41 12.39
N TYR A 102 -3.16 7.10 12.87
CA TYR A 102 -3.88 7.91 13.87
C TYR A 102 -3.12 7.97 15.21
N PHE A 103 -2.56 6.85 15.67
CA PHE A 103 -1.75 6.82 16.89
C PHE A 103 -0.28 7.19 16.66
N GLY A 104 0.25 6.90 15.47
CA GLY A 104 1.65 7.14 15.12
C GLY A 104 1.97 8.62 14.96
N ILE A 105 1.10 9.39 14.30
CA ILE A 105 1.30 10.82 14.08
C ILE A 105 1.49 11.62 15.39
N PRO A 106 0.56 11.61 16.37
CA PRO A 106 0.73 12.39 17.59
C PRO A 106 1.93 11.91 18.42
N THR A 107 2.23 10.60 18.40
CA THR A 107 3.34 10.01 19.16
C THR A 107 4.70 10.38 18.58
N ILE A 108 4.87 10.24 17.26
CA ILE A 108 6.13 10.45 16.56
C ILE A 108 6.44 11.96 16.42
N PHE A 109 5.44 12.76 16.08
CA PHE A 109 5.62 14.19 15.80
C PHE A 109 5.46 15.06 17.06
N ARG A 110 5.19 14.46 18.22
CA ARG A 110 5.06 15.11 19.55
C ARG A 110 4.12 16.32 19.54
N ILE A 111 3.04 16.24 18.77
CA ILE A 111 2.06 17.31 18.62
C ILE A 111 1.20 17.35 19.88
N LYS A 112 1.19 18.48 20.60
CA LYS A 112 0.36 18.69 21.81
C LYS A 112 -1.07 19.10 21.51
N ASP A 113 -1.34 19.63 20.32
CA ASP A 113 -2.66 20.08 19.91
C ASP A 113 -3.41 18.98 19.12
N SER A 114 -4.55 18.54 19.68
CA SER A 114 -5.37 17.49 19.09
C SER A 114 -6.01 17.91 17.76
N GLY A 115 -6.31 19.20 17.57
CA GLY A 115 -6.95 19.69 16.35
C GLY A 115 -6.00 19.70 15.15
N GLN A 116 -4.76 20.16 15.37
CA GLN A 116 -3.70 20.17 14.37
C GLN A 116 -3.28 18.76 13.96
N SER A 117 -3.25 17.83 14.93
CA SER A 117 -2.95 16.41 14.68
C SER A 117 -3.98 15.75 13.77
N PHE A 118 -5.27 16.07 13.94
CA PHE A 118 -6.34 15.49 13.12
C PHE A 118 -6.29 15.99 11.67
N LEU A 119 -6.05 17.28 11.45
CA LEU A 119 -5.89 17.85 10.12
C LEU A 119 -4.67 17.26 9.40
N PHE A 120 -3.55 17.13 10.11
CA PHE A 120 -2.35 16.52 9.56
C PHE A 120 -2.54 15.03 9.24
N PHE A 121 -3.20 14.28 10.11
CA PHE A 121 -3.61 12.90 9.84
C PHE A 121 -4.48 12.79 8.58
N GLY A 122 -5.47 13.67 8.41
CA GLY A 122 -6.27 13.73 7.19
C GLY A 122 -5.43 13.98 5.93
N ALA A 123 -4.49 14.92 6.00
CA ALA A 123 -3.58 15.20 4.87
C ALA A 123 -2.69 14.00 4.53
N VAL A 124 -2.12 13.34 5.54
CA VAL A 124 -1.29 12.14 5.36
C VAL A 124 -2.11 10.97 4.82
N LEU A 125 -3.36 10.78 5.29
CA LEU A 125 -4.28 9.78 4.75
C LEU A 125 -4.55 10.00 3.27
N MET A 126 -4.86 11.24 2.87
CA MET A 126 -5.11 11.57 1.47
C MET A 126 -3.87 11.33 0.60
N ALA A 127 -2.67 11.70 1.09
CA ALA A 127 -1.41 11.40 0.42
C ALA A 127 -1.18 9.88 0.29
N GLY A 128 -1.49 9.11 1.33
CA GLY A 128 -1.42 7.65 1.31
C GLY A 128 -2.40 7.02 0.30
N LEU A 129 -3.62 7.52 0.23
CA LEU A 129 -4.60 7.10 -0.78
C LEU A 129 -4.12 7.41 -2.20
N MET A 130 -3.51 8.58 -2.41
CA MET A 130 -2.92 8.95 -3.70
C MET A 130 -1.76 8.01 -4.08
N ALA A 131 -0.89 7.67 -3.13
CA ALA A 131 0.18 6.70 -3.33
C ALA A 131 -0.38 5.30 -3.67
N TRP A 132 -1.51 4.93 -3.08
CA TRP A 132 -2.20 3.68 -3.38
C TRP A 132 -2.79 3.66 -4.80
N VAL A 133 -3.39 4.76 -5.24
CA VAL A 133 -3.85 4.93 -6.64
C VAL A 133 -2.67 4.86 -7.61
N PHE A 134 -1.56 5.52 -7.28
CA PHE A 134 -0.32 5.45 -8.06
C PHE A 134 0.18 4.01 -8.21
N MET A 135 0.18 3.23 -7.12
CA MET A 135 0.52 1.79 -7.15
C MET A 135 -0.39 0.98 -8.09
N MET A 136 -1.69 1.25 -8.08
CA MET A 136 -2.64 0.57 -8.98
C MET A 136 -2.34 0.89 -10.44
N VAL A 137 -2.04 2.14 -10.77
CA VAL A 137 -1.62 2.55 -12.12
C VAL A 137 -0.32 1.86 -12.53
N CYS A 138 0.70 1.86 -11.65
CA CYS A 138 1.95 1.15 -11.92
C CYS A 138 1.71 -0.34 -12.20
N THR A 139 0.84 -0.98 -11.44
CA THR A 139 0.49 -2.40 -11.62
C THR A 139 -0.14 -2.64 -12.99
N LEU A 140 -1.06 -1.79 -13.43
CA LEU A 140 -1.68 -1.88 -14.77
C LEU A 140 -0.66 -1.66 -15.89
N VAL A 141 0.25 -0.70 -15.73
CA VAL A 141 1.32 -0.42 -16.71
C VAL A 141 2.27 -1.61 -16.82
N ILE A 142 2.69 -2.18 -15.69
CA ILE A 142 3.56 -3.36 -15.66
C ILE A 142 2.87 -4.55 -16.32
N TRP A 143 1.60 -4.78 -15.98
CA TRP A 143 0.80 -5.84 -16.59
C TRP A 143 0.73 -5.71 -18.11
N GLY A 144 0.38 -4.52 -18.62
CA GLY A 144 0.31 -4.26 -20.05
C GLY A 144 1.66 -4.42 -20.76
N SER A 145 2.75 -3.97 -20.12
CA SER A 145 4.11 -4.15 -20.63
C SER A 145 4.49 -5.63 -20.72
N VAL A 146 4.19 -6.41 -19.69
CA VAL A 146 4.50 -7.85 -19.60
C VAL A 146 3.68 -8.69 -20.58
N GLN A 147 2.46 -8.27 -20.92
CA GLN A 147 1.67 -8.89 -22.00
C GLN A 147 2.28 -8.62 -23.38
N ASN A 148 2.82 -7.41 -23.59
CA ASN A 148 3.44 -7.03 -24.85
C ASN A 148 4.76 -7.76 -25.13
N LEU A 149 5.45 -8.21 -24.08
CA LEU A 149 6.63 -9.06 -24.18
C LEU A 149 6.26 -10.45 -24.73
N HIS A 150 6.40 -10.68 -26.03
CA HIS A 150 6.46 -12.03 -26.59
C HIS A 150 7.77 -12.69 -26.11
N PHE A 151 7.70 -13.58 -25.11
CA PHE A 151 8.81 -14.48 -24.83
C PHE A 151 8.87 -15.44 -25.99
N THR A 152 9.72 -15.12 -26.98
CA THR A 152 10.15 -16.06 -28.01
C THR A 152 10.86 -17.22 -27.31
N HIS A 153 10.15 -18.34 -27.16
CA HIS A 153 10.74 -19.66 -27.03
C HIS A 153 10.39 -20.45 -28.27
#